data_AF-A0A940P0I7-F1
#
_entry.id   AF-A0A940P0I7-F1
#
_cell.length_a   1.000
_cell.length_b   1.000
_cell.length_c   1.000
_cell.angle_alpha   90.00
_cell.angle_beta   90.00
_cell.angle_gamma   90.00
#
_symmetry.space_group_name_H-M   'P 1'
#
loop_
_entity.id
_entity.type
_entity.pdbx_description
1 polymer ?
#
loop_
_entity_poly.entity_id
_entity_poly.type
_entity_poly.pdbx_seq_one_letter_code
_entity_poly.pdbx_strand_id
1 'polypeptide(L)'
;MEKMKKLLAVLSAVLCMGTAAGCSFDKQTAKTEQSSDAAEYAAANTETPEAETLSNVETEPDSEVSSAERKGAELSKADLNTEWGSNAVEIRFSDDKIESTADGVTVTDNAVRITKGGDYVLSGSRDHTAVIVDLADQKEKVHLVLNGLSLKTSDSAPITVVQADKTVITLADGTSNVLCDARAASTDESVPFACIASNDDLTINGSGALSVESKAGTGIQSSDDLKIAGGTVTVSAGKHGLRGNDSVLLHDGTLDISADGDGIKSTNAEKEGKGWILAEGGTVTVHAQQDGMDAASSLEITGGTLDITAGSGAPETVKSEDSPFGGGFSFGRGKQDTQTDTEQSSSGSSKGIKAEAAVAVSGGTVTISASDDAVHTNGDAVFSGDAVLTAASGDDGIHADASLTFAGGDICISKSNEGIEAAVITVSGGSVRVTAADDGVNASDGSGGGMGFSRNGTGTLTISGGYLYVNAVGDGLDSNGDIVMTGGTAVVCGPTSDFNGPLDSGD
;
A
#
# COMPACT_ATOMS: atom_id res chain seq x y z
N MET A 1 -51.61 -21.69 -38.46
CA MET A 1 -50.53 -22.68 -38.57
C MET A 1 -49.27 -21.98 -38.07
N GLU A 2 -49.10 -21.97 -36.74
CA GLU A 2 -48.07 -22.74 -36.01
C GLU A 2 -46.65 -22.19 -36.29
N LYS A 3 -46.06 -21.39 -35.38
CA LYS A 3 -45.33 -21.75 -34.13
C LYS A 3 -44.01 -22.52 -34.36
N MET A 4 -43.02 -22.11 -33.54
CA MET A 4 -41.80 -22.83 -33.08
C MET A 4 -40.50 -22.62 -33.88
N LYS A 5 -39.31 -22.52 -33.27
CA LYS A 5 -38.76 -22.23 -31.92
C LYS A 5 -37.25 -22.54 -32.03
N LYS A 6 -36.36 -21.67 -31.50
CA LYS A 6 -35.07 -21.96 -30.81
C LYS A 6 -33.99 -22.73 -31.65
N LEU A 7 -32.67 -22.69 -31.43
CA LEU A 7 -31.81 -22.49 -30.27
C LEU A 7 -30.33 -22.33 -30.77
N LEU A 8 -29.49 -21.62 -30.00
CA LEU A 8 -28.02 -21.70 -29.79
C LEU A 8 -27.09 -22.39 -30.81
N ALA A 9 -25.98 -21.71 -31.15
CA ALA A 9 -24.62 -22.08 -30.68
C ALA A 9 -23.59 -21.01 -31.13
N VAL A 10 -23.04 -20.27 -30.17
CA VAL A 10 -21.77 -19.53 -30.31
C VAL A 10 -20.68 -20.51 -29.88
N LEU A 11 -19.72 -20.77 -30.77
CA LEU A 11 -18.50 -21.49 -30.50
C LEU A 11 -17.34 -20.73 -31.15
N SER A 12 -16.20 -20.72 -30.44
CA SER A 12 -14.85 -20.33 -30.88
C SER A 12 -14.51 -18.84 -30.70
N ALA A 13 -13.39 -18.44 -30.09
CA ALA A 13 -12.27 -19.20 -29.52
C ALA A 13 -11.48 -18.30 -28.56
N VAL A 14 -11.14 -18.84 -27.38
CA VAL A 14 -10.03 -18.37 -26.53
C VAL A 14 -8.76 -19.01 -27.10
N LEU A 15 -7.78 -18.19 -27.45
CA LEU A 15 -6.46 -18.65 -27.90
C LEU A 15 -5.50 -18.63 -26.72
N CYS A 16 -5.35 -19.78 -26.06
CA CYS A 16 -4.13 -20.13 -25.32
C CYS A 16 -3.06 -20.54 -26.33
N MET A 17 -1.85 -20.01 -26.19
CA MET A 17 -0.63 -20.63 -26.72
C MET A 17 0.45 -20.59 -25.65
N GLY A 18 0.55 -21.70 -24.91
CA GLY A 18 1.83 -22.17 -24.42
C GLY A 18 2.47 -23.06 -25.49
N THR A 19 3.79 -23.01 -25.60
CA THR A 19 4.57 -24.04 -26.31
C THR A 19 5.70 -24.50 -25.40
N ALA A 20 5.52 -25.72 -24.89
CA ALA A 20 6.61 -26.58 -24.47
C ALA A 20 6.94 -27.53 -25.64
N ALA A 21 8.24 -27.72 -25.92
CA ALA A 21 8.74 -28.88 -26.64
C ALA A 21 10.17 -29.17 -26.14
N GLY A 22 10.32 -30.26 -25.40
CA GLY A 22 11.63 -30.85 -25.11
C GLY A 22 12.13 -31.70 -26.28
N CYS A 23 13.44 -31.97 -26.29
CA CYS A 23 13.99 -33.34 -26.23
C CYS A 23 15.52 -33.35 -26.40
N SER A 24 16.15 -34.12 -25.49
CA SER A 24 17.21 -35.10 -25.74
C SER A 24 18.61 -34.79 -25.21
N PHE A 25 19.02 -35.72 -24.34
CA PHE A 25 20.36 -35.98 -23.82
C PHE A 25 21.35 -36.33 -24.94
N ASP A 26 22.58 -35.83 -24.85
CA ASP A 26 23.77 -36.59 -25.23
C ASP A 26 24.91 -36.35 -24.23
N LYS A 27 25.69 -37.40 -24.00
CA LYS A 27 26.54 -37.60 -22.82
C LYS A 27 28.01 -37.44 -23.21
N GLN A 28 28.74 -36.48 -22.63
CA GLN A 28 30.21 -36.53 -22.62
C GLN A 28 30.83 -35.88 -21.36
N THR A 29 31.29 -36.75 -20.46
CA THR A 29 32.41 -36.63 -19.47
C THR A 29 33.58 -35.76 -19.96
N ALA A 30 34.42 -35.05 -19.17
CA ALA A 30 34.76 -34.88 -17.74
C ALA A 30 35.56 -33.54 -17.65
N LYS A 31 35.82 -32.80 -16.56
CA LYS A 31 36.35 -33.03 -15.19
C LYS A 31 36.00 -31.77 -14.35
N THR A 32 35.38 -31.90 -13.17
CA THR A 32 36.01 -31.81 -11.84
C THR A 32 36.72 -30.48 -11.55
N GLU A 33 36.09 -29.61 -10.76
CA GLU A 33 36.55 -29.23 -9.42
C GLU A 33 35.33 -29.03 -8.50
N GLN A 34 35.51 -29.35 -7.24
CA GLN A 34 34.50 -29.78 -6.27
C GLN A 34 34.53 -28.82 -5.07
N SER A 35 33.38 -28.36 -4.62
CA SER A 35 33.16 -27.89 -3.24
C SER A 35 31.68 -28.01 -2.93
N SER A 36 31.31 -29.15 -2.35
CA SER A 36 29.99 -29.49 -1.83
C SER A 36 29.96 -29.22 -0.32
N ASP A 37 28.91 -28.57 0.18
CA ASP A 37 27.89 -29.23 1.02
C ASP A 37 27.07 -28.19 1.77
N ALA A 38 25.80 -28.06 1.36
CA ALA A 38 24.72 -27.50 2.15
C ALA A 38 23.61 -28.56 2.17
N ALA A 39 23.54 -29.34 3.25
CA ALA A 39 22.37 -30.07 3.74
C ALA A 39 22.80 -31.14 4.75
N GLU A 40 22.79 -30.82 6.05
CA GLU A 40 22.37 -31.70 7.14
C GLU A 40 22.65 -30.98 8.46
N TYR A 41 21.63 -30.74 9.28
CA TYR A 41 21.65 -30.98 10.74
C TYR A 41 20.22 -30.78 11.27
N ALA A 42 19.42 -31.82 11.12
CA ALA A 42 18.24 -32.06 11.93
C ALA A 42 18.51 -33.26 12.83
N ALA A 43 18.07 -33.15 14.09
CA ALA A 43 18.10 -34.13 15.18
C ALA A 43 19.41 -34.27 15.99
N ALA A 44 19.45 -33.62 17.16
CA ALA A 44 19.43 -34.29 18.48
C ALA A 44 19.95 -33.35 19.58
N ASN A 45 19.08 -32.93 20.52
CA ASN A 45 19.29 -33.21 21.95
C ASN A 45 18.08 -32.74 22.78
N THR A 46 17.41 -33.69 23.42
CA THR A 46 16.50 -33.46 24.55
C THR A 46 17.32 -33.61 25.83
N GLU A 47 17.75 -32.51 26.42
CA GLU A 47 18.12 -32.48 27.84
C GLU A 47 17.51 -31.23 28.48
N THR A 48 16.68 -31.48 29.49
CA THR A 48 15.98 -30.50 30.32
C THR A 48 16.92 -30.06 31.44
N PRO A 49 17.27 -28.76 31.59
CA PRO A 49 17.89 -28.28 32.81
C PRO A 49 16.82 -27.88 33.83
N GLU A 50 17.13 -28.19 35.08
CA GLU A 50 16.30 -27.93 36.26
C GLU A 50 16.11 -26.42 36.49
N ALA A 51 14.88 -26.04 36.81
CA ALA A 51 14.47 -24.67 37.08
C ALA A 51 15.00 -24.18 38.44
N GLU A 52 15.83 -23.14 38.43
CA GLU A 52 16.05 -22.29 39.60
C GLU A 52 15.01 -21.18 39.60
N THR A 53 14.21 -21.14 40.66
CA THR A 53 13.14 -20.16 40.91
C THR A 53 13.71 -18.76 41.16
N LEU A 54 13.41 -17.82 40.26
CA LEU A 54 13.52 -16.38 40.52
C LEU A 54 12.13 -15.74 40.52
N SER A 55 11.90 -14.97 41.57
CA SER A 55 10.62 -14.39 41.99
C SER A 55 10.14 -13.26 41.09
N ASN A 56 8.85 -13.34 40.75
CA ASN A 56 7.94 -12.37 40.12
C ASN A 56 8.44 -10.92 39.96
N VAL A 57 8.46 -10.48 38.70
CA VAL A 57 8.00 -9.15 38.30
C VAL A 57 6.89 -9.37 37.27
N GLU A 58 5.64 -9.29 37.73
CA GLU A 58 4.47 -9.20 36.86
C GLU A 58 4.40 -7.78 36.32
N THR A 59 4.60 -7.61 35.02
CA THR A 59 3.98 -6.55 34.21
C THR A 59 4.01 -7.03 32.77
N GLU A 60 2.96 -7.76 32.36
CA GLU A 60 2.61 -7.91 30.94
C GLU A 60 2.08 -6.54 30.47
N PRO A 61 2.69 -5.87 29.48
CA PRO A 61 1.99 -4.81 28.79
C PRO A 61 0.97 -5.49 27.86
N ASP A 62 -0.30 -5.28 28.18
CA ASP A 62 -1.41 -5.45 27.25
C ASP A 62 -1.19 -4.47 26.09
N SER A 63 -0.41 -4.87 25.08
CA SER A 63 -0.03 -4.02 23.95
C SER A 63 -1.11 -4.06 22.88
N GLU A 64 -2.34 -3.72 23.24
CA GLU A 64 -3.32 -3.28 22.26
C GLU A 64 -2.94 -1.85 21.86
N VAL A 65 -2.71 -1.63 20.56
CA VAL A 65 -2.72 -0.27 20.02
C VAL A 65 -4.05 0.33 20.41
N SER A 66 -4.02 1.43 21.18
CA SER A 66 -5.21 2.25 21.41
C SER A 66 -5.69 2.70 20.03
N SER A 67 -6.67 2.00 19.46
CA SER A 67 -7.33 2.37 18.22
C SER A 67 -7.97 3.73 18.44
N ALA A 68 -7.28 4.81 18.07
CA ALA A 68 -7.85 6.15 18.07
C ALA A 68 -9.19 6.08 17.32
N GLU A 69 -10.25 6.72 17.84
CA GLU A 69 -11.59 6.68 17.25
C GLU A 69 -11.53 7.12 15.77
N ARG A 70 -11.66 6.18 14.84
CA ARG A 70 -11.71 6.47 13.41
C ARG A 70 -13.10 6.95 13.03
N LYS A 71 -13.19 8.19 12.55
CA LYS A 71 -14.46 8.73 12.05
C LYS A 71 -14.62 8.38 10.58
N GLY A 72 -15.66 7.61 10.27
CA GLY A 72 -16.03 7.25 8.89
C GLY A 72 -15.56 5.87 8.43
N ALA A 73 -14.97 5.06 9.33
CA ALA A 73 -14.43 3.73 9.02
C ALA A 73 -15.50 2.71 8.61
N GLU A 74 -16.77 2.89 8.99
CA GLU A 74 -17.84 1.96 8.65
C GLU A 74 -18.46 2.26 7.28
N LEU A 75 -18.81 1.21 6.52
CA LEU A 75 -19.65 1.34 5.34
C LEU A 75 -21.11 1.58 5.72
N SER A 76 -21.68 2.63 5.14
CA SER A 76 -23.11 2.93 5.27
C SER A 76 -23.95 2.00 4.38
N LYS A 77 -25.27 1.95 4.62
CA LYS A 77 -26.20 1.27 3.71
C LYS A 77 -26.17 1.82 2.28
N ALA A 78 -25.82 3.11 2.12
CA ALA A 78 -25.68 3.70 0.79
C ALA A 78 -24.39 3.20 0.11
N ASP A 79 -23.31 3.06 0.88
CA ASP A 79 -22.00 2.62 0.38
C ASP A 79 -22.08 1.19 -0.20
N LEU A 80 -22.93 0.34 0.39
CA LEU A 80 -23.18 -1.04 -0.02
C LEU A 80 -24.32 -1.21 -1.04
N ASN A 81 -25.04 -0.13 -1.39
CA ASN A 81 -26.17 -0.24 -2.30
C ASN A 81 -25.69 -0.30 -3.76
N THR A 82 -25.77 -1.48 -4.36
CA THR A 82 -25.46 -1.70 -5.80
C THR A 82 -26.71 -1.74 -6.67
N GLU A 83 -27.91 -1.63 -6.07
CA GLU A 83 -29.19 -1.78 -6.75
C GLU A 83 -29.77 -0.41 -7.11
N TRP A 84 -30.42 -0.31 -8.28
CA TRP A 84 -31.17 0.87 -8.70
C TRP A 84 -32.56 0.51 -9.20
N GLY A 85 -33.52 1.39 -8.93
CA GLY A 85 -34.92 1.16 -9.26
C GLY A 85 -35.25 1.39 -10.74
N SER A 86 -36.42 0.89 -11.18
CA SER A 86 -36.96 1.18 -12.52
C SER A 86 -37.32 2.65 -12.76
N ASN A 87 -37.28 3.47 -11.70
CA ASN A 87 -37.47 4.91 -11.71
C ASN A 87 -36.15 5.69 -11.80
N ALA A 88 -35.00 5.01 -11.89
CA ALA A 88 -33.72 5.66 -12.09
C ALA A 88 -33.72 6.48 -13.37
N VAL A 89 -33.06 7.63 -13.33
CA VAL A 89 -32.96 8.55 -14.46
C VAL A 89 -31.91 8.03 -15.42
N GLU A 90 -32.32 7.71 -16.66
CA GLU A 90 -31.37 7.35 -17.71
C GLU A 90 -30.75 8.60 -18.35
N ILE A 91 -29.42 8.58 -18.50
CA ILE A 91 -28.66 9.55 -19.27
C ILE A 91 -27.79 8.77 -20.26
N ARG A 92 -28.10 8.92 -21.55
CA ARG A 92 -27.44 8.16 -22.63
C ARG A 92 -26.54 9.08 -23.44
N PHE A 93 -25.27 8.70 -23.54
CA PHE A 93 -24.23 9.41 -24.26
C PHE A 93 -24.02 8.77 -25.64
N SER A 94 -23.98 9.59 -26.67
CA SER A 94 -23.62 9.21 -28.04
C SER A 94 -22.82 10.33 -28.69
N ASP A 95 -22.24 10.06 -29.86
CA ASP A 95 -21.48 11.06 -30.63
C ASP A 95 -22.34 12.28 -31.03
N ASP A 96 -23.62 12.06 -31.32
CA ASP A 96 -24.49 13.13 -31.83
C ASP A 96 -25.16 13.94 -30.72
N LYS A 97 -25.52 13.28 -29.61
CA LYS A 97 -26.31 13.90 -28.53
C LYS A 97 -26.16 13.19 -27.20
N ILE A 98 -26.60 13.87 -26.15
CA ILE A 98 -26.85 13.32 -24.83
C ILE A 98 -28.37 13.31 -24.63
N GLU A 99 -28.94 12.15 -24.32
CA GLU A 99 -30.38 12.00 -24.10
C GLU A 99 -30.70 11.96 -22.61
N SER A 100 -31.40 12.98 -22.13
CA SER A 100 -32.14 12.96 -20.88
C SER A 100 -33.28 13.97 -20.92
N THR A 101 -34.42 13.65 -20.32
CA THR A 101 -35.57 14.57 -20.16
C THR A 101 -36.03 14.69 -18.72
N ALA A 102 -35.19 14.25 -17.77
CA ALA A 102 -35.53 14.23 -16.36
C ALA A 102 -35.41 15.62 -15.73
N ASP A 103 -36.31 15.90 -14.79
CA ASP A 103 -36.21 17.06 -13.93
C ASP A 103 -34.96 16.94 -13.04
N GLY A 104 -34.24 18.05 -12.85
CA GLY A 104 -32.95 18.06 -12.15
C GLY A 104 -31.74 17.65 -13.00
N VAL A 105 -31.90 17.38 -14.31
CA VAL A 105 -30.79 17.16 -15.24
C VAL A 105 -30.75 18.27 -16.28
N THR A 106 -29.62 18.96 -16.38
CA THR A 106 -29.35 19.94 -17.44
C THR A 106 -28.29 19.40 -18.37
N VAL A 107 -28.57 19.40 -19.68
CA VAL A 107 -27.66 18.92 -20.72
C VAL A 107 -27.20 20.10 -21.57
N THR A 108 -25.88 20.24 -21.73
CA THR A 108 -25.23 21.10 -22.73
C THR A 108 -24.42 20.22 -23.69
N ASP A 109 -23.78 20.85 -24.68
CA ASP A 109 -22.96 20.11 -25.66
C ASP A 109 -21.77 19.37 -25.03
N ASN A 110 -21.27 19.88 -23.90
CA ASN A 110 -20.04 19.46 -23.23
C ASN A 110 -20.22 19.09 -21.75
N ALA A 111 -21.44 19.13 -21.21
CA ALA A 111 -21.67 18.79 -19.80
C ALA A 111 -23.08 18.26 -19.54
N VAL A 112 -23.18 17.38 -18.56
CA VAL A 112 -24.42 16.99 -17.89
C VAL A 112 -24.35 17.42 -16.45
N ARG A 113 -25.28 18.27 -16.01
CA ARG A 113 -25.36 18.71 -14.62
C ARG A 113 -26.57 18.11 -13.92
N ILE A 114 -26.31 17.40 -12.82
CA ILE A 114 -27.31 16.78 -11.94
C ILE A 114 -27.46 17.68 -10.71
N THR A 115 -28.69 18.13 -10.42
CA THR A 115 -28.99 19.11 -9.36
C THR A 115 -29.95 18.63 -8.29
N LYS A 116 -30.34 17.34 -8.33
CA LYS A 116 -31.22 16.68 -7.35
C LYS A 116 -30.64 15.33 -6.95
N GLY A 117 -30.90 14.89 -5.73
CA GLY A 117 -30.58 13.53 -5.29
C GLY A 117 -31.39 12.47 -6.03
N GLY A 118 -30.83 11.27 -6.12
CA GLY A 118 -31.48 10.13 -6.76
C GLY A 118 -30.52 9.18 -7.48
N ASP A 119 -31.11 8.19 -8.16
CA ASP A 119 -30.41 7.20 -8.96
C ASP A 119 -30.31 7.67 -10.43
N TYR A 120 -29.10 7.67 -10.99
CA TYR A 120 -28.81 8.08 -12.36
C TYR A 120 -28.02 6.99 -13.09
N VAL A 121 -28.59 6.41 -14.14
CA VAL A 121 -27.93 5.38 -14.95
C VAL A 121 -27.28 6.03 -16.15
N LEU A 122 -25.94 6.00 -16.18
CA LEU A 122 -25.10 6.61 -17.20
C LEU A 122 -24.59 5.53 -18.15
N SER A 123 -24.80 5.70 -19.46
CA SER A 123 -24.39 4.70 -20.46
C SER A 123 -24.00 5.32 -21.79
N GLY A 124 -23.19 4.60 -22.58
CA GLY A 124 -22.74 5.04 -23.89
C GLY A 124 -21.42 5.82 -23.84
N SER A 125 -21.05 6.48 -24.93
CA SER A 125 -19.75 7.13 -25.04
C SER A 125 -19.83 8.50 -25.68
N ARG A 126 -18.99 9.43 -25.22
CA ARG A 126 -18.84 10.76 -25.80
C ARG A 126 -17.53 11.43 -25.34
N ASP A 127 -16.83 12.06 -26.29
CA ASP A 127 -15.67 12.91 -25.99
C ASP A 127 -16.11 14.32 -25.59
N HIS A 128 -15.20 15.05 -24.95
CA HIS A 128 -15.35 16.45 -24.51
C HIS A 128 -16.62 16.70 -23.68
N THR A 129 -17.01 15.72 -22.87
CA THR A 129 -18.24 15.79 -22.05
C THR A 129 -17.96 15.39 -20.61
N ALA A 130 -18.36 16.25 -19.67
CA ALA A 130 -18.26 16.00 -18.23
C ALA A 130 -19.63 15.71 -17.60
N VAL A 131 -19.64 14.96 -16.51
CA VAL A 131 -20.77 14.82 -15.59
C VAL A 131 -20.47 15.60 -14.31
N ILE A 132 -21.39 16.50 -13.94
CA ILE A 132 -21.25 17.40 -12.81
C ILE A 132 -22.41 17.18 -11.85
N VAL A 133 -22.12 16.73 -10.63
CA VAL A 133 -23.10 16.64 -9.54
C VAL A 133 -22.99 17.91 -8.70
N ASP A 134 -24.09 18.66 -8.60
CA ASP A 134 -24.15 19.92 -7.88
C ASP A 134 -25.57 20.11 -7.33
N LEU A 135 -25.84 19.43 -6.21
CA LEU A 135 -27.17 19.32 -5.65
C LEU A 135 -27.64 20.61 -5.00
N ALA A 136 -28.89 21.03 -5.24
CA ALA A 136 -29.42 22.20 -4.55
C ALA A 136 -29.52 22.01 -3.02
N ASP A 137 -29.76 20.78 -2.55
CA ASP A 137 -29.70 20.39 -1.15
C ASP A 137 -28.49 19.49 -0.91
N GLN A 138 -27.50 20.01 -0.18
CA GLN A 138 -26.26 19.30 0.16
C GLN A 138 -26.46 18.13 1.12
N LYS A 139 -27.68 17.89 1.62
CA LYS A 139 -28.01 16.73 2.46
C LYS A 139 -28.56 15.55 1.66
N GLU A 140 -28.78 15.73 0.37
CA GLU A 140 -29.21 14.66 -0.52
C GLU A 140 -28.02 13.84 -1.01
N LYS A 141 -28.29 12.56 -1.27
CA LYS A 141 -27.30 11.63 -1.83
C LYS A 141 -27.55 11.43 -3.32
N VAL A 142 -26.48 11.18 -4.06
CA VAL A 142 -26.55 10.82 -5.48
C VAL A 142 -25.94 9.45 -5.68
N HIS A 143 -26.61 8.64 -6.49
CA HIS A 143 -26.16 7.33 -6.89
C HIS A 143 -25.99 7.31 -8.41
N LEU A 144 -24.74 7.30 -8.86
CA LEU A 144 -24.37 7.23 -10.27
C LEU A 144 -24.09 5.77 -10.63
N VAL A 145 -24.91 5.18 -11.48
CA VAL A 145 -24.70 3.82 -12.00
C VAL A 145 -23.98 3.92 -13.33
N LEU A 146 -22.73 3.46 -13.39
CA LEU A 146 -21.95 3.41 -14.63
C LEU A 146 -22.25 2.09 -15.34
N ASN A 147 -23.00 2.17 -16.44
CA ASN A 147 -23.53 1.03 -17.18
C ASN A 147 -22.99 1.03 -18.62
N GLY A 148 -21.67 0.84 -18.76
CA GLY A 148 -20.97 0.94 -20.03
C GLY A 148 -20.73 2.39 -20.47
N LEU A 149 -20.35 3.25 -19.54
CA LEU A 149 -20.04 4.67 -19.77
C LEU A 149 -18.58 4.84 -20.22
N SER A 150 -18.34 5.60 -21.29
CA SER A 150 -16.99 5.99 -21.72
C SER A 150 -16.91 7.49 -22.01
N LEU A 151 -16.26 8.26 -21.13
CA LEU A 151 -16.08 9.70 -21.26
C LEU A 151 -14.59 10.06 -21.34
N LYS A 152 -14.25 10.91 -22.30
CA LYS A 152 -12.89 11.45 -22.46
C LYS A 152 -12.94 12.97 -22.55
N THR A 153 -12.24 13.66 -21.67
CA THR A 153 -12.19 15.12 -21.62
C THR A 153 -10.75 15.61 -21.76
N SER A 154 -10.57 16.87 -22.18
CA SER A 154 -9.25 17.50 -22.31
C SER A 154 -9.16 18.88 -21.65
N ASP A 155 -10.27 19.35 -21.09
CA ASP A 155 -10.47 20.70 -20.53
C ASP A 155 -11.19 20.67 -19.16
N SER A 156 -11.67 19.51 -18.73
CA SER A 156 -12.43 19.30 -17.50
C SER A 156 -12.19 17.88 -16.96
N ALA A 157 -12.60 17.59 -15.72
CA ALA A 157 -12.67 16.22 -15.21
C ALA A 157 -13.91 15.50 -15.79
N PRO A 158 -13.83 14.22 -16.19
CA PRO A 158 -15.00 13.45 -16.63
C PRO A 158 -16.13 13.41 -15.61
N ILE A 159 -15.83 13.30 -14.31
CA ILE A 159 -16.83 13.35 -13.23
C ILE A 159 -16.36 14.33 -12.15
N THR A 160 -17.20 15.33 -11.86
CA THR A 160 -17.00 16.28 -10.75
C THR A 160 -18.22 16.26 -9.84
N VAL A 161 -18.03 16.02 -8.55
CA VAL A 161 -19.03 16.25 -7.50
C VAL A 161 -18.66 17.54 -6.77
N VAL A 162 -19.41 18.59 -7.08
CA VAL A 162 -19.24 19.92 -6.48
C VAL A 162 -19.84 19.96 -5.08
N GLN A 163 -21.04 19.39 -4.92
CA GLN A 163 -21.70 19.25 -3.62
C GLN A 163 -22.79 18.16 -3.62
N ALA A 164 -22.77 17.31 -2.60
CA ALA A 164 -23.76 16.31 -2.20
C ALA A 164 -23.49 15.88 -0.74
N ASP A 165 -24.41 15.16 -0.08
CA ASP A 165 -24.09 14.53 1.22
C ASP A 165 -23.10 13.38 1.02
N LYS A 166 -23.31 12.63 -0.07
CA LYS A 166 -22.49 11.51 -0.50
C LYS A 166 -22.81 11.20 -1.96
N THR A 167 -21.77 10.87 -2.71
CA THR A 167 -21.94 10.25 -4.03
C THR A 167 -21.49 8.79 -3.98
N VAL A 168 -22.36 7.90 -4.45
CA VAL A 168 -22.04 6.49 -4.68
C VAL A 168 -21.96 6.25 -6.18
N ILE A 169 -20.83 5.75 -6.65
CA ILE A 169 -20.61 5.33 -8.04
C ILE A 169 -20.66 3.80 -8.08
N THR A 170 -21.72 3.26 -8.68
CA THR A 170 -21.92 1.82 -8.83
C THR A 170 -21.47 1.36 -10.20
N LEU A 171 -20.54 0.42 -10.24
CA LEU A 171 -20.10 -0.23 -11.48
C LEU A 171 -21.07 -1.36 -11.81
N ALA A 172 -21.94 -1.13 -12.81
CA ALA A 172 -22.98 -2.09 -13.17
C ALA A 172 -22.38 -3.44 -13.61
N ASP A 173 -22.98 -4.53 -13.15
CA ASP A 173 -22.49 -5.88 -13.39
C ASP A 173 -22.32 -6.19 -14.89
N GLY A 174 -21.22 -6.86 -15.23
CA GLY A 174 -20.89 -7.23 -16.61
C GLY A 174 -20.58 -6.06 -17.56
N THR A 175 -20.42 -4.83 -17.05
CA THR A 175 -20.06 -3.66 -17.85
C THR A 175 -18.63 -3.20 -17.64
N SER A 176 -18.09 -2.48 -18.63
CA SER A 176 -16.79 -1.82 -18.55
C SER A 176 -17.00 -0.32 -18.77
N ASN A 177 -16.44 0.48 -17.88
CA ASN A 177 -16.55 1.93 -17.89
C ASN A 177 -15.16 2.54 -18.06
N VAL A 178 -15.04 3.64 -18.80
CA VAL A 178 -13.77 4.31 -19.09
C VAL A 178 -13.91 5.80 -18.85
N LEU A 179 -13.06 6.37 -18.00
CA LEU A 179 -12.99 7.81 -17.76
C LEU A 179 -11.57 8.28 -18.01
N CYS A 180 -11.39 9.18 -18.95
CA CYS A 180 -10.09 9.69 -19.36
C CYS A 180 -10.04 11.21 -19.25
N ASP A 181 -9.22 11.70 -18.33
CA ASP A 181 -8.87 13.10 -18.18
C ASP A 181 -7.51 13.36 -18.86
N ALA A 182 -7.57 13.96 -20.05
CA ALA A 182 -6.40 14.27 -20.85
C ALA A 182 -5.85 15.69 -20.60
N ARG A 183 -6.31 16.39 -19.55
CA ARG A 183 -5.79 17.72 -19.20
C ARG A 183 -4.28 17.66 -18.92
N ALA A 184 -3.56 18.70 -19.34
CA ALA A 184 -2.17 18.88 -18.97
C ALA A 184 -2.06 19.38 -17.52
N ALA A 185 -0.91 19.13 -16.87
CA ALA A 185 -0.64 19.57 -15.51
C ALA A 185 -0.95 21.07 -15.33
N SER A 186 -1.71 21.39 -14.29
CA SER A 186 -1.90 22.75 -13.82
C SER A 186 -0.85 23.09 -12.76
N THR A 187 -0.33 24.32 -12.77
CA THR A 187 0.48 24.85 -11.66
C THR A 187 -0.38 25.47 -10.55
N ASP A 188 -1.69 25.56 -10.77
CA ASP A 188 -2.65 26.04 -9.79
C ASP A 188 -3.15 24.86 -8.95
N GLU A 189 -2.50 24.66 -7.80
CA GLU A 189 -2.85 23.62 -6.83
C GLU A 189 -4.17 23.90 -6.08
N SER A 190 -4.83 25.04 -6.31
CA SER A 190 -6.14 25.35 -5.71
C SER A 190 -7.32 24.66 -6.40
N VAL A 191 -7.11 24.11 -7.60
CA VAL A 191 -8.14 23.40 -8.36
C VAL A 191 -7.92 21.90 -8.21
N PRO A 192 -8.89 21.13 -7.67
CA PRO A 192 -8.81 19.68 -7.65
C PRO A 192 -8.55 19.13 -9.06
N PHE A 193 -7.40 18.50 -9.21
CA PHE A 193 -6.93 18.00 -10.49
C PHE A 193 -6.98 16.48 -10.49
N ALA A 194 -8.19 15.94 -10.65
CA ALA A 194 -8.46 14.51 -10.71
C ALA A 194 -9.44 14.15 -11.83
N CYS A 195 -9.40 12.90 -12.30
CA CYS A 195 -10.32 12.38 -13.33
C CYS A 195 -11.74 12.14 -12.76
N ILE A 196 -11.81 11.60 -11.55
CA ILE A 196 -13.01 11.63 -10.71
C ILE A 196 -12.68 12.51 -9.50
N ALA A 197 -13.40 13.62 -9.34
CA ALA A 197 -13.19 14.54 -8.22
C ALA A 197 -14.49 14.71 -7.44
N SER A 198 -14.41 14.65 -6.11
CA SER A 198 -15.51 14.97 -5.19
C SER A 198 -15.07 15.93 -4.11
N ASN A 199 -15.91 16.91 -3.80
CA ASN A 199 -15.74 17.78 -2.64
C ASN A 199 -16.29 17.15 -1.35
N ASP A 200 -17.10 16.09 -1.47
CA ASP A 200 -17.72 15.37 -0.36
C ASP A 200 -17.36 13.87 -0.42
N ASP A 201 -17.93 13.09 0.50
CA ASP A 201 -17.82 11.63 0.54
C ASP A 201 -18.05 10.96 -0.83
N LEU A 202 -17.11 10.11 -1.23
CA LEU A 202 -17.19 9.33 -2.45
C LEU A 202 -17.07 7.84 -2.15
N THR A 203 -17.97 7.04 -2.72
CA THR A 203 -17.88 5.59 -2.68
C THR A 203 -17.92 5.00 -4.08
N ILE A 204 -17.10 3.98 -4.34
CA ILE A 204 -17.17 3.14 -5.52
C ILE A 204 -17.55 1.73 -5.09
N ASN A 205 -18.55 1.13 -5.74
CA ASN A 205 -19.00 -0.24 -5.45
C ASN A 205 -19.47 -0.97 -6.73
N GLY A 206 -20.09 -2.14 -6.58
CA GLY A 206 -20.60 -2.95 -7.69
C GLY A 206 -19.59 -3.99 -8.16
N SER A 207 -19.93 -4.75 -9.19
CA SER A 207 -19.09 -5.84 -9.74
C SER A 207 -18.55 -5.56 -11.14
N GLY A 208 -18.96 -4.45 -11.76
CA GLY A 208 -18.45 -4.02 -13.06
C GLY A 208 -17.00 -3.52 -13.02
N ALA A 209 -16.47 -3.18 -14.20
CA ALA A 209 -15.13 -2.65 -14.35
C ALA A 209 -15.11 -1.13 -14.59
N LEU A 210 -14.08 -0.46 -14.08
CA LEU A 210 -13.80 0.96 -14.27
C LEU A 210 -12.32 1.16 -14.60
N SER A 211 -12.02 1.79 -15.73
CA SER A 211 -10.69 2.26 -16.11
C SER A 211 -10.65 3.79 -15.96
N VAL A 212 -9.75 4.28 -15.13
CA VAL A 212 -9.52 5.72 -14.89
C VAL A 212 -8.13 6.09 -15.41
N GLU A 213 -8.07 7.02 -16.35
CA GLU A 213 -6.83 7.64 -16.81
C GLU A 213 -6.85 9.12 -16.45
N SER A 214 -5.81 9.58 -15.74
CA SER A 214 -5.61 10.97 -15.39
C SER A 214 -4.19 11.36 -15.76
N LYS A 215 -4.04 12.02 -16.92
CA LYS A 215 -2.72 12.20 -17.54
C LYS A 215 -1.70 12.92 -16.66
N ALA A 216 -2.15 13.89 -15.88
CA ALA A 216 -1.27 14.76 -15.10
C ALA A 216 -1.79 15.04 -13.68
N GLY A 217 -2.90 14.41 -13.30
CA GLY A 217 -3.58 14.63 -12.04
C GLY A 217 -3.77 13.32 -11.27
N THR A 218 -4.52 13.42 -10.19
CA THR A 218 -4.95 12.27 -9.39
C THR A 218 -5.93 11.41 -10.20
N GLY A 219 -5.96 10.10 -10.01
CA GLY A 219 -6.99 9.25 -10.61
C GLY A 219 -8.37 9.56 -10.03
N ILE A 220 -8.56 9.18 -8.77
CA ILE A 220 -9.83 9.29 -8.03
C ILE A 220 -9.59 10.06 -6.74
N GLN A 221 -10.36 11.13 -6.53
CA GLN A 221 -10.18 12.03 -5.39
C GLN A 221 -11.49 12.36 -4.67
N SER A 222 -11.46 12.32 -3.34
CA SER A 222 -12.43 12.99 -2.46
C SER A 222 -11.73 13.99 -1.54
N SER A 223 -12.37 15.13 -1.30
CA SER A 223 -11.96 16.10 -0.28
C SER A 223 -12.41 15.74 1.14
N ASP A 224 -13.18 14.65 1.29
CA ASP A 224 -13.55 14.00 2.55
C ASP A 224 -13.13 12.51 2.49
N ASP A 225 -14.05 11.56 2.72
CA ASP A 225 -13.78 10.13 2.78
C ASP A 225 -13.91 9.48 1.39
N LEU A 226 -12.91 8.70 0.98
CA LEU A 226 -12.94 7.87 -0.23
C LEU A 226 -13.06 6.40 0.17
N LYS A 227 -14.09 5.70 -0.34
CA LYS A 227 -14.32 4.28 -0.05
C LYS A 227 -14.41 3.44 -1.31
N ILE A 228 -13.68 2.34 -1.35
CA ILE A 228 -13.80 1.30 -2.38
C ILE A 228 -14.43 0.07 -1.73
N ALA A 229 -15.70 -0.17 -2.06
CA ALA A 229 -16.50 -1.25 -1.52
C ALA A 229 -16.64 -2.45 -2.48
N GLY A 230 -16.07 -2.36 -3.69
CA GLY A 230 -16.06 -3.45 -4.67
C GLY A 230 -15.73 -2.99 -6.08
N GLY A 231 -15.73 -3.94 -7.02
CA GLY A 231 -15.55 -3.72 -8.45
C GLY A 231 -14.14 -4.06 -8.95
N THR A 232 -13.95 -3.98 -10.26
CA THR A 232 -12.61 -4.05 -10.87
C THR A 232 -12.18 -2.65 -11.29
N VAL A 233 -11.22 -2.05 -10.61
CA VAL A 233 -10.83 -0.65 -10.80
C VAL A 233 -9.36 -0.56 -11.22
N THR A 234 -9.11 -0.07 -12.43
CA THR A 234 -7.76 0.23 -12.91
C THR A 234 -7.56 1.74 -12.95
N VAL A 235 -6.44 2.23 -12.40
CA VAL A 235 -6.11 3.65 -12.33
C VAL A 235 -4.71 3.89 -12.89
N SER A 236 -4.59 4.82 -13.84
CA SER A 236 -3.30 5.37 -14.29
C SER A 236 -3.31 6.88 -14.04
N ALA A 237 -2.42 7.37 -13.17
CA ALA A 237 -2.44 8.75 -12.72
C ALA A 237 -1.06 9.43 -12.80
N GLY A 238 -1.01 10.66 -13.30
CA GLY A 238 0.20 11.49 -13.32
C GLY A 238 0.50 12.21 -12.00
N LYS A 239 -0.36 12.03 -10.98
CA LYS A 239 -0.10 12.34 -9.56
C LYS A 239 -0.47 11.11 -8.75
N HIS A 240 -1.36 11.23 -7.77
CA HIS A 240 -1.74 10.11 -6.91
C HIS A 240 -2.74 9.17 -7.58
N GLY A 241 -2.72 7.88 -7.28
CA GLY A 241 -3.73 6.94 -7.76
C GLY A 241 -5.11 7.24 -7.14
N LEU A 242 -5.21 6.97 -5.84
CA LEU A 242 -6.38 7.24 -5.01
C LEU A 242 -6.03 8.28 -3.94
N ARG A 243 -6.90 9.27 -3.75
CA ARG A 243 -6.74 10.28 -2.69
C ARG A 243 -8.05 10.55 -1.96
N GLY A 244 -8.12 10.26 -0.67
CA GLY A 244 -9.19 10.71 0.20
C GLY A 244 -8.61 11.63 1.26
N ASN A 245 -9.01 12.89 1.33
CA ASN A 245 -8.40 13.83 2.27
C ASN A 245 -8.57 13.36 3.72
N ASP A 246 -9.80 13.02 4.10
CA ASP A 246 -10.15 12.63 5.47
C ASP A 246 -9.90 11.14 5.72
N SER A 247 -10.08 10.27 4.72
CA SER A 247 -9.70 8.87 4.81
C SER A 247 -9.72 8.13 3.46
N VAL A 248 -9.04 6.99 3.40
CA VAL A 248 -9.25 5.97 2.34
C VAL A 248 -9.60 4.62 2.98
N LEU A 249 -10.73 4.03 2.57
CA LEU A 249 -11.13 2.68 2.95
C LEU A 249 -11.12 1.75 1.72
N LEU A 250 -10.38 0.65 1.81
CA LEU A 250 -10.37 -0.46 0.86
C LEU A 250 -11.09 -1.64 1.52
N HIS A 251 -12.38 -1.78 1.26
CA HIS A 251 -13.18 -2.83 1.87
C HIS A 251 -13.16 -4.12 1.04
N ASP A 252 -13.33 -4.01 -0.28
CA ASP A 252 -13.29 -5.13 -1.23
C ASP A 252 -13.01 -4.63 -2.65
N GLY A 253 -12.82 -5.55 -3.60
CA GLY A 253 -12.62 -5.28 -5.03
C GLY A 253 -11.30 -5.81 -5.57
N THR A 254 -11.08 -5.62 -6.87
CA THR A 254 -9.79 -5.86 -7.54
C THR A 254 -9.28 -4.55 -8.10
N LEU A 255 -8.18 -4.04 -7.55
CA LEU A 255 -7.62 -2.72 -7.86
C LEU A 255 -6.23 -2.89 -8.49
N ASP A 256 -5.98 -2.15 -9.57
CA ASP A 256 -4.67 -2.04 -10.23
C ASP A 256 -4.33 -0.56 -10.42
N ILE A 257 -3.38 -0.05 -9.65
CA ILE A 257 -3.10 1.38 -9.52
C ILE A 257 -1.66 1.66 -9.95
N SER A 258 -1.50 2.50 -10.98
CA SER A 258 -0.23 3.09 -11.39
C SER A 258 -0.25 4.60 -11.17
N ALA A 259 0.73 5.13 -10.46
CA ALA A 259 0.79 6.53 -10.06
C ALA A 259 2.21 7.11 -10.19
N ASP A 260 2.35 8.31 -10.77
CA ASP A 260 3.60 9.07 -10.76
C ASP A 260 3.87 9.76 -9.40
N GLY A 261 2.84 9.86 -8.56
CA GLY A 261 2.94 10.21 -7.14
C GLY A 261 2.68 8.98 -6.26
N ASP A 262 2.10 9.21 -5.09
CA ASP A 262 1.70 8.10 -4.21
C ASP A 262 0.58 7.24 -4.81
N GLY A 263 0.61 5.94 -4.54
CA GLY A 263 -0.44 5.03 -4.98
C GLY A 263 -1.78 5.34 -4.31
N ILE A 264 -1.80 5.30 -2.98
CA ILE A 264 -2.99 5.54 -2.15
C ILE A 264 -2.63 6.54 -1.04
N LYS A 265 -3.38 7.65 -0.95
CA LYS A 265 -3.04 8.74 -0.05
C LYS A 265 -4.22 9.26 0.77
N SER A 266 -3.98 9.52 2.05
CA SER A 266 -4.79 10.42 2.88
C SER A 266 -3.98 11.60 3.39
N THR A 267 -4.61 12.77 3.58
CA THR A 267 -3.85 14.03 3.80
C THR A 267 -4.26 14.87 5.00
N ASN A 268 -5.36 14.54 5.69
CA ASN A 268 -5.83 15.35 6.80
C ASN A 268 -5.10 15.01 8.11
N ALA A 269 -4.06 15.79 8.43
CA ALA A 269 -3.33 15.73 9.68
C ALA A 269 -3.92 16.61 10.81
N GLU A 270 -4.89 17.47 10.48
CA GLU A 270 -5.35 18.54 11.40
C GLU A 270 -6.59 18.14 12.21
N LYS A 271 -7.45 17.26 11.66
CA LYS A 271 -8.70 16.86 12.30
C LYS A 271 -8.56 15.50 13.00
N GLU A 272 -8.95 15.46 14.27
CA GLU A 272 -9.01 14.23 15.06
C GLU A 272 -9.93 13.16 14.45
N GLY A 273 -9.40 11.94 14.31
CA GLY A 273 -10.09 10.78 13.76
C GLY A 273 -10.10 10.71 12.23
N LYS A 274 -9.31 11.56 11.55
CA LYS A 274 -9.12 11.62 10.10
C LYS A 274 -7.64 11.37 9.71
N GLY A 275 -7.35 11.39 8.42
CA GLY A 275 -6.02 11.15 7.85
C GLY A 275 -5.63 9.69 7.76
N TRP A 276 -6.54 8.75 7.96
CA TRP A 276 -6.21 7.32 8.02
C TRP A 276 -6.44 6.59 6.69
N ILE A 277 -5.72 5.48 6.51
CA ILE A 277 -5.98 4.48 5.47
C ILE A 277 -6.30 3.14 6.15
N LEU A 278 -7.35 2.46 5.69
CA LEU A 278 -7.75 1.14 6.18
C LEU A 278 -7.97 0.18 5.01
N ALA A 279 -7.31 -0.98 5.04
CA ALA A 279 -7.57 -2.09 4.12
C ALA A 279 -8.15 -3.28 4.89
N GLU A 280 -9.40 -3.64 4.58
CA GLU A 280 -10.13 -4.76 5.19
C GLU A 280 -10.21 -5.99 4.26
N GLY A 281 -10.03 -5.79 2.95
CA GLY A 281 -10.24 -6.84 1.96
C GLY A 281 -9.83 -6.46 0.54
N GLY A 282 -10.23 -7.30 -0.42
CA GLY A 282 -9.92 -7.12 -1.84
C GLY A 282 -8.53 -7.62 -2.27
N THR A 283 -8.24 -7.44 -3.56
CA THR A 283 -6.92 -7.66 -4.19
C THR A 283 -6.46 -6.33 -4.77
N VAL A 284 -5.33 -5.81 -4.30
CA VAL A 284 -4.86 -4.47 -4.62
C VAL A 284 -3.41 -4.54 -5.09
N THR A 285 -3.16 -4.11 -6.32
CA THR A 285 -1.82 -3.91 -6.87
C THR A 285 -1.54 -2.42 -6.99
N VAL A 286 -0.38 -1.99 -6.51
CA VAL A 286 0.07 -0.59 -6.53
C VAL A 286 1.47 -0.50 -7.12
N HIS A 287 1.63 0.34 -8.14
CA HIS A 287 2.90 0.78 -8.70
C HIS A 287 2.99 2.30 -8.61
N ALA A 288 3.61 2.79 -7.54
CA ALA A 288 3.78 4.22 -7.28
C ALA A 288 5.23 4.64 -7.53
N GLN A 289 5.45 5.81 -8.14
CA GLN A 289 6.80 6.39 -8.22
C GLN A 289 7.23 7.09 -6.93
N GLN A 290 6.27 7.39 -6.04
CA GLN A 290 6.52 7.82 -4.66
C GLN A 290 6.11 6.69 -3.70
N ASP A 291 5.40 7.00 -2.61
CA ASP A 291 5.01 6.02 -1.62
C ASP A 291 3.89 5.12 -2.17
N GLY A 292 3.94 3.82 -1.85
CA GLY A 292 2.87 2.90 -2.22
C GLY A 292 1.55 3.30 -1.54
N MET A 293 1.61 3.47 -0.23
CA MET A 293 0.51 3.99 0.59
C MET A 293 1.05 5.02 1.59
N ASP A 294 0.46 6.21 1.63
CA ASP A 294 0.88 7.31 2.52
C ASP A 294 -0.31 7.87 3.32
N ALA A 295 -0.30 7.66 4.63
CA ALA A 295 -1.33 8.10 5.55
C ALA A 295 -0.86 9.25 6.45
N ALA A 296 -1.60 10.37 6.40
CA ALA A 296 -1.35 11.52 7.29
C ALA A 296 -1.59 11.26 8.79
N SER A 297 -2.20 10.12 9.15
CA SER A 297 -2.28 9.65 10.53
C SER A 297 -1.90 8.18 10.65
N SER A 298 -2.87 7.26 10.60
CA SER A 298 -2.65 5.82 10.78
C SER A 298 -2.96 5.03 9.52
N LEU A 299 -2.22 3.94 9.31
CA LEU A 299 -2.51 2.95 8.28
C LEU A 299 -2.74 1.59 8.94
N GLU A 300 -3.92 1.00 8.70
CA GLU A 300 -4.21 -0.36 9.17
C GLU A 300 -4.56 -1.30 8.02
N ILE A 301 -4.05 -2.53 8.13
CA ILE A 301 -4.40 -3.65 7.27
C ILE A 301 -4.94 -4.79 8.15
N THR A 302 -6.24 -5.05 8.02
CA THR A 302 -6.94 -6.15 8.72
C THR A 302 -7.25 -7.31 7.78
N GLY A 303 -7.15 -7.12 6.46
CA GLY A 303 -7.39 -8.16 5.46
C GLY A 303 -7.02 -7.75 4.04
N GLY A 304 -7.27 -8.64 3.09
CA GLY A 304 -6.98 -8.45 1.66
C GLY A 304 -5.65 -9.05 1.19
N THR A 305 -5.38 -8.91 -0.10
CA THR A 305 -4.10 -9.24 -0.75
C THR A 305 -3.54 -8.00 -1.42
N LEU A 306 -2.45 -7.46 -0.89
CA LEU A 306 -1.84 -6.21 -1.33
C LEU A 306 -0.46 -6.52 -1.93
N ASP A 307 -0.21 -6.05 -3.14
CA ASP A 307 1.09 -6.12 -3.85
C ASP A 307 1.53 -4.69 -4.17
N ILE A 308 2.55 -4.21 -3.47
CA ILE A 308 2.94 -2.80 -3.45
C ILE A 308 4.37 -2.67 -3.97
N THR A 309 4.53 -1.90 -5.04
CA THR A 309 5.82 -1.43 -5.54
C THR A 309 5.89 0.09 -5.40
N ALA A 310 6.89 0.58 -4.67
CA ALA A 310 7.16 2.00 -4.46
C ALA A 310 8.51 2.39 -5.06
N GLY A 311 8.56 3.55 -5.72
CA GLY A 311 9.70 3.97 -6.53
C GLY A 311 10.04 2.95 -7.62
N SER A 312 11.31 2.57 -7.70
CA SER A 312 11.78 1.49 -8.59
C SER A 312 11.61 0.08 -8.02
N GLY A 313 11.06 -0.04 -6.81
CA GLY A 313 11.14 -1.25 -5.99
C GLY A 313 12.53 -1.48 -5.41
N ALA A 314 12.66 -2.57 -4.65
CA ALA A 314 13.91 -2.95 -3.99
C ALA A 314 15.03 -3.18 -5.01
N PRO A 315 16.25 -2.67 -4.77
CA PRO A 315 17.36 -2.84 -5.68
C PRO A 315 17.81 -4.31 -5.71
N GLU A 316 18.50 -4.68 -6.80
CA GLU A 316 19.10 -6.01 -6.95
C GLU A 316 20.10 -6.31 -5.81
N THR A 317 20.86 -5.30 -5.40
CA THR A 317 21.79 -5.36 -4.27
C THR A 317 21.54 -4.19 -3.35
N VAL A 318 21.38 -4.46 -2.06
CA VAL A 318 21.51 -3.45 -1.00
C VAL A 318 22.96 -3.49 -0.51
N LYS A 319 23.56 -2.33 -0.26
CA LYS A 319 24.94 -2.21 0.23
C LYS A 319 24.88 -1.67 1.64
N SER A 320 25.63 -2.26 2.57
CA SER A 320 25.92 -1.62 3.85
C SER A 320 26.58 -0.26 3.60
N GLU A 321 26.21 0.75 4.38
CA GLU A 321 26.98 1.99 4.48
C GLU A 321 28.26 1.75 5.29
N ASP A 322 29.13 0.89 4.77
CA ASP A 322 30.39 0.48 5.40
C ASP A 322 31.43 1.63 5.28
N SER A 323 31.16 2.74 5.98
CA SER A 323 32.13 3.80 6.20
C SER A 323 32.54 3.78 7.67
N PRO A 324 33.72 3.23 8.01
CA PRO A 324 34.28 3.23 9.38
C PRO A 324 34.67 4.64 9.90
N PHE A 325 34.19 5.69 9.23
CA PHE A 325 34.26 7.10 9.59
C PHE A 325 32.94 7.74 9.19
N GLY A 326 31.89 7.58 10.02
CA GLY A 326 30.62 8.26 9.87
C GLY A 326 30.80 9.77 9.64
N GLY A 327 30.05 10.32 8.68
CA GLY A 327 29.93 11.76 8.45
C GLY A 327 31.18 12.44 7.85
N GLY A 328 31.21 12.53 6.52
CA GLY A 328 31.78 13.66 5.78
C GLY A 328 33.16 14.20 6.18
N PHE A 329 34.24 13.56 5.74
CA PHE A 329 35.54 14.23 5.55
C PHE A 329 36.20 13.84 4.21
N SER A 330 35.67 14.37 3.12
CA SER A 330 36.31 14.31 1.80
C SER A 330 37.42 15.36 1.69
N PHE A 331 38.68 14.97 1.94
CA PHE A 331 39.84 15.69 1.40
C PHE A 331 39.96 15.37 -0.08
N GLY A 332 39.64 16.36 -0.91
CA GLY A 332 39.53 16.23 -2.35
C GLY A 332 40.69 15.47 -3.02
N ARG A 333 40.31 14.48 -3.84
CA ARG A 333 41.04 14.12 -5.05
C ARG A 333 40.06 13.53 -6.05
N GLY A 334 39.69 14.37 -7.03
CA GLY A 334 38.69 14.03 -8.05
C GLY A 334 39.02 12.74 -8.79
N LYS A 335 38.02 11.87 -8.87
CA LYS A 335 37.92 10.86 -9.92
C LYS A 335 36.48 10.90 -10.40
N GLN A 336 36.33 11.43 -11.60
CA GLN A 336 35.10 11.59 -12.34
C GLN A 336 34.68 10.18 -12.79
N ASP A 337 33.67 9.60 -12.14
CA ASP A 337 32.95 8.47 -12.71
C ASP A 337 31.59 8.97 -13.22
N THR A 338 31.27 8.57 -14.44
CA THR A 338 30.20 9.17 -15.24
C THR A 338 29.00 8.24 -15.13
N GLN A 339 28.27 8.34 -14.02
CA GLN A 339 27.01 7.64 -13.85
C GLN A 339 25.89 8.60 -14.25
N THR A 340 25.18 8.23 -15.31
CA THR A 340 24.01 8.94 -15.81
C THR A 340 22.86 8.74 -14.84
N ASP A 341 22.78 9.58 -13.81
CA ASP A 341 21.55 9.77 -13.04
C ASP A 341 20.55 10.48 -13.94
N THR A 342 19.54 9.74 -14.38
CA THR A 342 18.27 10.35 -14.72
C THR A 342 17.67 10.86 -13.42
N GLU A 343 18.03 12.09 -13.03
CA GLU A 343 17.36 12.84 -11.98
C GLU A 343 15.88 13.02 -12.36
N GLN A 344 15.04 12.12 -11.85
CA GLN A 344 13.62 12.37 -11.73
C GLN A 344 13.42 12.95 -10.33
N SER A 345 13.44 14.28 -10.24
CA SER A 345 13.17 15.00 -9.00
C SER A 345 11.70 14.84 -8.62
N SER A 346 11.35 13.75 -7.93
CA SER A 346 10.11 13.61 -7.17
C SER A 346 10.43 13.97 -5.72
N SER A 347 9.85 15.07 -5.23
CA SER A 347 10.13 15.60 -3.88
C SER A 347 9.46 14.80 -2.74
N GLY A 348 9.27 13.49 -2.90
CA GLY A 348 8.63 12.60 -1.93
C GLY A 348 9.47 11.35 -1.69
N SER A 349 9.17 10.63 -0.61
CA SER A 349 9.76 9.32 -0.31
C SER A 349 9.28 8.26 -1.31
N SER A 350 9.85 7.06 -1.22
CA SER A 350 9.47 5.91 -2.06
C SER A 350 9.26 4.66 -1.21
N LYS A 351 8.55 4.86 -0.10
CA LYS A 351 8.29 3.86 0.93
C LYS A 351 7.12 3.00 0.51
N GLY A 352 7.13 1.71 0.85
CA GLY A 352 6.01 0.84 0.54
C GLY A 352 4.74 1.29 1.25
N ILE A 353 4.82 1.31 2.59
CA ILE A 353 3.78 1.79 3.49
C ILE A 353 4.38 2.88 4.36
N LYS A 354 3.69 4.02 4.46
CA LYS A 354 4.06 5.15 5.30
C LYS A 354 2.87 5.66 6.09
N ALA A 355 3.08 5.92 7.38
CA ALA A 355 2.10 6.59 8.22
C ALA A 355 2.76 7.52 9.25
N GLU A 356 2.19 8.71 9.46
CA GLU A 356 2.75 9.68 10.40
C GLU A 356 2.61 9.28 11.87
N ALA A 357 1.58 8.52 12.24
CA ALA A 357 1.29 8.19 13.64
C ALA A 357 1.45 6.70 13.98
N ALA A 358 0.96 5.80 13.13
CA ALA A 358 1.08 4.37 13.39
C ALA A 358 0.79 3.52 12.16
N VAL A 359 1.44 2.35 12.09
CA VAL A 359 1.09 1.25 11.19
C VAL A 359 0.62 0.04 12.01
N ALA A 360 -0.50 -0.54 11.65
CA ALA A 360 -0.98 -1.79 12.25
C ALA A 360 -1.33 -2.82 11.17
N VAL A 361 -0.81 -4.04 11.31
CA VAL A 361 -1.15 -5.17 10.42
C VAL A 361 -1.60 -6.32 11.30
N SER A 362 -2.89 -6.62 11.26
CA SER A 362 -3.51 -7.67 12.08
C SER A 362 -4.01 -8.87 11.27
N GLY A 363 -4.05 -8.73 9.94
CA GLY A 363 -4.40 -9.80 9.00
C GLY A 363 -4.01 -9.45 7.55
N GLY A 364 -4.47 -10.27 6.61
CA GLY A 364 -4.20 -10.09 5.17
C GLY A 364 -2.81 -10.57 4.72
N THR A 365 -2.55 -10.48 3.41
CA THR A 365 -1.27 -10.81 2.79
C THR A 365 -0.73 -9.59 2.06
N VAL A 366 0.44 -9.11 2.48
CA VAL A 366 1.08 -7.90 1.97
C VAL A 366 2.44 -8.26 1.40
N THR A 367 2.65 -7.92 0.13
CA THR A 367 3.97 -8.00 -0.53
C THR A 367 4.43 -6.58 -0.85
N ILE A 368 5.66 -6.26 -0.47
CA ILE A 368 6.23 -4.92 -0.66
C ILE A 368 7.59 -5.02 -1.32
N SER A 369 7.79 -4.23 -2.37
CA SER A 369 9.08 -3.92 -2.97
C SER A 369 9.24 -2.40 -3.01
N ALA A 370 10.13 -1.84 -2.19
CA ALA A 370 10.31 -0.40 -2.06
C ALA A 370 11.78 -0.02 -2.34
N SER A 371 12.02 1.13 -2.95
CA SER A 371 13.39 1.65 -3.09
C SER A 371 13.92 2.31 -1.81
N ASP A 372 13.01 2.70 -0.92
CA ASP A 372 13.22 3.21 0.44
C ASP A 372 12.76 2.10 1.41
N ASP A 373 12.24 2.45 2.58
CA ASP A 373 11.68 1.50 3.55
C ASP A 373 10.48 0.72 3.01
N ALA A 374 10.35 -0.56 3.38
CA ALA A 374 9.14 -1.31 3.05
C ALA A 374 7.95 -0.83 3.90
N VAL A 375 8.16 -0.63 5.20
CA VAL A 375 7.18 -0.07 6.14
C VAL A 375 7.86 0.99 6.99
N HIS A 376 7.28 2.18 7.05
CA HIS A 376 7.82 3.30 7.83
C HIS A 376 6.72 4.00 8.63
N THR A 377 7.00 4.35 9.88
CA THR A 377 6.14 5.25 10.65
C THR A 377 6.90 6.09 11.66
N ASN A 378 6.47 7.34 11.86
CA ASN A 378 7.06 8.20 12.89
C ASN A 378 6.54 7.88 14.31
N GLY A 379 5.73 6.84 14.46
CA GLY A 379 5.20 6.39 15.75
C GLY A 379 5.33 4.88 15.90
N ASP A 380 4.20 4.21 16.14
CA ASP A 380 4.20 2.78 16.48
C ASP A 380 3.88 1.90 15.27
N ALA A 381 4.65 0.84 15.08
CA ALA A 381 4.36 -0.24 14.16
C ALA A 381 3.99 -1.51 14.92
N VAL A 382 2.85 -2.14 14.60
CA VAL A 382 2.38 -3.37 15.27
C VAL A 382 1.93 -4.42 14.28
N PHE A 383 2.53 -5.60 14.40
CA PHE A 383 2.17 -6.81 13.65
C PHE A 383 1.55 -7.83 14.60
N SER A 384 0.33 -8.26 14.31
CA SER A 384 -0.45 -9.13 15.19
C SER A 384 -1.34 -10.09 14.38
N GLY A 385 -2.14 -10.90 15.09
CA GLY A 385 -3.10 -11.80 14.45
C GLY A 385 -2.45 -12.76 13.45
N ASP A 386 -3.06 -12.86 12.26
CA ASP A 386 -2.63 -13.72 11.16
C ASP A 386 -2.00 -12.94 9.99
N ALA A 387 -1.49 -11.74 10.27
CA ALA A 387 -0.77 -10.91 9.31
C ALA A 387 0.31 -11.68 8.55
N VAL A 388 0.37 -11.54 7.23
CA VAL A 388 1.46 -12.06 6.40
C VAL A 388 2.12 -10.91 5.65
N LEU A 389 3.41 -10.68 5.90
CA LEU A 389 4.22 -9.67 5.21
C LEU A 389 5.41 -10.33 4.53
N THR A 390 5.58 -10.06 3.23
CA THR A 390 6.83 -10.30 2.50
C THR A 390 7.38 -8.97 2.01
N ALA A 391 8.52 -8.55 2.54
CA ALA A 391 9.13 -7.25 2.25
C ALA A 391 10.49 -7.41 1.57
N ALA A 392 10.77 -6.50 0.65
CA ALA A 392 12.10 -6.18 0.17
C ALA A 392 12.20 -4.65 0.06
N SER A 393 13.29 -4.09 0.54
CA SER A 393 13.54 -2.64 0.57
C SER A 393 14.92 -2.30 0.02
N GLY A 394 15.11 -1.04 -0.36
CA GLY A 394 16.41 -0.45 -0.62
C GLY A 394 17.06 0.14 0.64
N ASP A 395 16.22 0.56 1.58
CA ASP A 395 16.61 0.98 2.93
C ASP A 395 16.07 -0.05 3.94
N ASP A 396 15.27 0.32 4.93
CA ASP A 396 14.91 -0.61 6.00
C ASP A 396 13.76 -1.53 5.63
N GLY A 397 13.80 -2.75 6.19
CA GLY A 397 12.67 -3.65 6.07
C GLY A 397 11.44 -3.04 6.74
N ILE A 398 11.58 -2.70 8.02
CA ILE A 398 10.55 -2.02 8.82
C ILE A 398 11.25 -0.99 9.72
N HIS A 399 10.85 0.27 9.61
CA HIS A 399 11.32 1.40 10.41
C HIS A 399 10.16 1.99 11.22
N ALA A 400 10.32 2.13 12.54
CA ALA A 400 9.37 2.86 13.38
C ALA A 400 10.10 3.76 14.37
N ASP A 401 9.88 5.07 14.32
CA ASP A 401 10.61 6.02 15.19
C ASP A 401 10.37 5.75 16.69
N ALA A 402 9.18 5.27 17.09
CA ALA A 402 8.83 5.08 18.50
C ALA A 402 8.93 3.62 18.94
N SER A 403 8.06 2.75 18.44
CA SER A 403 8.07 1.34 18.84
C SER A 403 7.64 0.40 17.73
N LEU A 404 8.18 -0.81 17.78
CA LEU A 404 7.84 -1.88 16.87
C LEU A 404 7.55 -3.16 17.64
N THR A 405 6.33 -3.67 17.48
CA THR A 405 5.85 -4.87 18.18
C THR A 405 5.45 -5.96 17.20
N PHE A 406 6.01 -7.16 17.39
CA PHE A 406 5.58 -8.39 16.76
C PHE A 406 4.88 -9.28 17.80
N ALA A 407 3.55 -9.25 17.80
CA ALA A 407 2.68 -10.06 18.66
C ALA A 407 2.11 -11.29 17.93
N GLY A 408 2.19 -11.34 16.61
CA GLY A 408 1.64 -12.40 15.76
C GLY A 408 2.12 -12.30 14.31
N GLY A 409 1.52 -13.09 13.43
CA GLY A 409 1.81 -13.08 11.99
C GLY A 409 3.05 -13.86 11.54
N ASP A 410 3.24 -13.90 10.21
CA ASP A 410 4.43 -14.41 9.51
C ASP A 410 5.05 -13.27 8.69
N ILE A 411 6.16 -12.75 9.17
CA ILE A 411 6.85 -11.57 8.65
C ILE A 411 8.19 -12.01 8.05
N CYS A 412 8.40 -11.71 6.78
CA CYS A 412 9.59 -12.07 6.04
C CYS A 412 10.17 -10.85 5.33
N ILE A 413 11.22 -10.27 5.90
CA ILE A 413 12.06 -9.27 5.25
C ILE A 413 13.17 -10.03 4.51
N SER A 414 13.02 -10.10 3.20
CA SER A 414 13.90 -10.90 2.32
C SER A 414 15.17 -10.17 1.92
N LYS A 415 15.19 -8.84 2.02
CA LYS A 415 16.30 -7.96 1.69
C LYS A 415 16.03 -6.55 2.23
N SER A 416 17.03 -5.95 2.83
CA SER A 416 17.01 -4.56 3.31
C SER A 416 18.43 -4.07 3.62
N ASN A 417 18.58 -2.79 3.95
CA ASN A 417 19.80 -2.23 4.54
C ASN A 417 19.85 -2.69 5.99
N GLU A 418 19.09 -2.08 6.88
CA GLU A 418 18.75 -2.67 8.16
C GLU A 418 17.48 -3.52 8.05
N GLY A 419 17.42 -4.60 8.80
CA GLY A 419 16.25 -5.46 8.82
C GLY A 419 15.07 -4.75 9.45
N ILE A 420 15.24 -4.41 10.71
CA ILE A 420 14.21 -3.86 11.58
C ILE A 420 14.82 -2.77 12.45
N GLU A 421 14.26 -1.57 12.43
CA GLU A 421 14.72 -0.44 13.24
C GLU A 421 13.56 0.16 14.07
N ALA A 422 13.79 0.38 15.36
CA ALA A 422 12.96 1.24 16.22
C ALA A 422 13.65 1.58 17.55
N ALA A 423 13.17 2.61 18.26
CA ALA A 423 13.65 2.88 19.62
C ALA A 423 13.28 1.77 20.62
N VAL A 424 12.11 1.17 20.48
CA VAL A 424 11.68 0.03 21.31
C VAL A 424 11.17 -1.10 20.44
N ILE A 425 11.86 -2.23 20.46
CA ILE A 425 11.50 -3.42 19.69
C ILE A 425 11.02 -4.52 20.64
N THR A 426 9.83 -5.07 20.37
CA THR A 426 9.25 -6.18 21.15
C THR A 426 8.84 -7.33 20.23
N VAL A 427 9.35 -8.53 20.52
CA VAL A 427 8.93 -9.79 19.90
C VAL A 427 8.26 -10.66 20.97
N SER A 428 6.95 -10.66 20.98
CA SER A 428 6.13 -11.45 21.92
C SER A 428 5.43 -12.64 21.24
N GLY A 429 5.32 -12.64 19.91
CA GLY A 429 4.69 -13.72 19.14
C GLY A 429 5.05 -13.69 17.66
N GLY A 430 4.40 -14.57 16.88
CA GLY A 430 4.61 -14.66 15.44
C GLY A 430 5.93 -15.30 15.02
N SER A 431 6.22 -15.23 13.71
CA SER A 431 7.46 -15.66 13.08
C SER A 431 8.02 -14.50 12.26
N VAL A 432 9.20 -14.02 12.61
CA VAL A 432 9.91 -12.92 11.95
C VAL A 432 11.21 -13.47 11.35
N ARG A 433 11.41 -13.27 10.05
CA ARG A 433 12.61 -13.68 9.32
C ARG A 433 13.19 -12.48 8.60
N VAL A 434 14.47 -12.21 8.83
CA VAL A 434 15.16 -11.03 8.33
C VAL A 434 16.42 -11.42 7.56
N THR A 435 16.65 -10.78 6.42
CA THR A 435 17.93 -10.74 5.73
C THR A 435 18.31 -9.29 5.45
N ALA A 436 19.41 -8.85 6.06
CA ALA A 436 19.85 -7.45 6.06
C ALA A 436 21.29 -7.32 5.54
N ALA A 437 21.57 -6.23 4.83
CA ALA A 437 22.90 -5.88 4.34
C ALA A 437 23.75 -5.16 5.39
N ASP A 438 23.12 -4.62 6.42
CA ASP A 438 23.73 -4.12 7.64
C ASP A 438 23.13 -4.88 8.82
N ASP A 439 22.55 -4.20 9.80
CA ASP A 439 22.04 -4.81 11.02
C ASP A 439 20.73 -5.55 10.80
N GLY A 440 20.59 -6.72 11.41
CA GLY A 440 19.35 -7.49 11.35
C GLY A 440 18.23 -6.88 12.18
N VAL A 441 18.56 -6.45 13.39
CA VAL A 441 17.68 -5.73 14.31
C VAL A 441 18.50 -4.62 14.93
N ASN A 442 18.04 -3.38 14.80
CA ASN A 442 18.67 -2.19 15.36
C ASN A 442 17.69 -1.51 16.32
N ALA A 443 17.92 -1.69 17.62
CA ALA A 443 17.17 -0.96 18.64
C ALA A 443 17.90 0.34 18.99
N SER A 444 17.45 1.46 18.43
CA SER A 444 18.11 2.77 18.54
C SER A 444 17.12 3.93 18.60
N ASP A 445 17.42 4.93 19.42
CA ASP A 445 16.67 6.20 19.50
C ASP A 445 17.29 7.32 18.65
N GLY A 446 18.25 6.97 17.78
CA GLY A 446 18.99 7.90 16.92
C GLY A 446 19.97 8.81 17.66
N SER A 447 20.13 8.69 18.98
CA SER A 447 20.97 9.60 19.78
C SER A 447 22.47 9.25 19.76
N GLY A 448 22.85 8.09 19.21
CA GLY A 448 24.22 7.56 19.18
C GLY A 448 25.15 8.10 18.08
N GLY A 449 24.63 8.72 17.01
CA GLY A 449 25.41 9.09 15.81
C GLY A 449 26.39 10.28 15.95
N GLY A 450 26.57 10.83 17.15
CA GLY A 450 27.50 11.95 17.39
C GLY A 450 28.93 11.47 17.67
N MET A 451 29.94 12.22 17.23
CA MET A 451 31.37 11.98 17.49
C MET A 451 31.80 12.08 18.99
N GLY A 452 30.87 11.91 19.93
CA GLY A 452 31.09 11.87 21.36
C GLY A 452 30.81 10.46 21.89
N PHE A 453 31.71 9.93 22.71
CA PHE A 453 31.61 8.64 23.42
C PHE A 453 30.46 8.58 24.46
N SER A 454 29.28 9.09 24.13
CA SER A 454 28.13 9.13 25.03
C SER A 454 27.31 7.86 24.90
N ARG A 455 27.70 6.84 25.66
CA ARG A 455 27.01 5.55 25.87
C ARG A 455 25.68 5.71 26.64
N ASN A 456 24.76 6.51 26.11
CA ASN A 456 23.47 6.79 26.75
C ASN A 456 22.29 6.54 25.82
N GLY A 457 22.47 5.75 24.74
CA GLY A 457 21.34 5.38 23.91
C GLY A 457 20.36 4.53 24.73
N THR A 458 19.07 4.67 24.44
CA THR A 458 18.00 4.03 25.23
C THR A 458 17.25 2.94 24.47
N GLY A 459 17.74 2.60 23.27
CA GLY A 459 17.18 1.56 22.44
C GLY A 459 17.02 0.24 23.20
N THR A 460 15.87 -0.42 23.11
CA THR A 460 15.62 -1.66 23.86
C THR A 460 15.02 -2.72 22.98
N LEU A 461 15.59 -3.93 23.02
CA LEU A 461 15.05 -5.12 22.38
C LEU A 461 14.54 -6.11 23.42
N THR A 462 13.24 -6.42 23.39
CA THR A 462 12.62 -7.45 24.24
C THR A 462 12.11 -8.63 23.42
N ILE A 463 12.51 -9.84 23.77
CA ILE A 463 12.04 -11.09 23.18
C ILE A 463 11.40 -11.96 24.28
N SER A 464 10.08 -11.95 24.36
CA SER A 464 9.31 -12.72 25.34
C SER A 464 8.65 -13.96 24.73
N GLY A 465 8.55 -14.03 23.40
CA GLY A 465 7.92 -15.14 22.68
C GLY A 465 8.29 -15.15 21.20
N GLY A 466 7.51 -15.90 20.40
CA GLY A 466 7.68 -15.96 18.94
C GLY A 466 8.96 -16.65 18.45
N TYR A 467 9.20 -16.54 17.15
CA TYR A 467 10.39 -17.00 16.45
C TYR A 467 11.02 -15.83 15.68
N LEU A 468 12.27 -15.50 15.99
CA LEU A 468 13.06 -14.50 15.29
C LEU A 468 14.25 -15.18 14.61
N TYR A 469 14.33 -15.06 13.30
CA TYR A 469 15.50 -15.49 12.52
C TYR A 469 16.12 -14.27 11.85
N VAL A 470 17.42 -14.11 12.05
CA VAL A 470 18.20 -13.01 11.49
C VAL A 470 19.37 -13.56 10.69
N ASN A 471 19.53 -13.08 9.47
CA ASN A 471 20.70 -13.26 8.64
C ASN A 471 21.25 -11.89 8.23
N ALA A 472 22.22 -11.39 8.99
CA ALA A 472 22.74 -10.03 8.84
C ALA A 472 24.20 -10.07 8.40
N VAL A 473 24.58 -9.12 7.54
CA VAL A 473 25.98 -8.86 7.24
C VAL A 473 26.60 -8.06 8.39
N GLY A 474 25.87 -7.04 8.86
CA GLY A 474 26.14 -6.25 10.06
C GLY A 474 25.79 -7.01 11.34
N ASP A 475 25.49 -6.28 12.41
CA ASP A 475 25.10 -6.85 13.68
C ASP A 475 23.85 -7.71 13.57
N GLY A 476 23.85 -8.81 14.32
CA GLY A 476 22.70 -9.69 14.36
C GLY A 476 21.52 -9.02 15.07
N LEU A 477 21.69 -8.83 16.38
CA LEU A 477 20.80 -8.05 17.22
C LEU A 477 21.63 -6.94 17.85
N ASP A 478 21.42 -5.71 17.41
CA ASP A 478 22.01 -4.51 17.97
C ASP A 478 20.97 -3.75 18.82
N SER A 479 21.46 -3.16 19.92
CA SER A 479 20.69 -2.37 20.84
C SER A 479 21.59 -1.39 21.58
N ASN A 480 21.32 -0.10 21.42
CA ASN A 480 22.01 0.94 22.18
C ASN A 480 21.71 0.90 23.70
N GLY A 481 20.73 0.11 24.13
CA GLY A 481 20.43 -0.19 25.54
C GLY A 481 20.38 -1.68 25.82
N ASP A 482 19.31 -2.16 26.47
CA ASP A 482 19.20 -3.55 26.93
C ASP A 482 18.61 -4.48 25.87
N ILE A 483 19.21 -5.67 25.74
CA ILE A 483 18.56 -6.85 25.12
C ILE A 483 18.02 -7.75 26.24
N VAL A 484 16.71 -7.96 26.27
CA VAL A 484 16.02 -8.78 27.27
C VAL A 484 15.31 -9.94 26.59
N MET A 485 15.76 -11.17 26.83
CA MET A 485 15.11 -12.38 26.33
C MET A 485 14.57 -13.24 27.49
N THR A 486 13.25 -13.37 27.60
CA THR A 486 12.55 -14.17 28.63
C THR A 486 11.85 -15.41 28.07
N GLY A 487 11.69 -15.49 26.75
CA GLY A 487 11.07 -16.61 26.05
C GLY A 487 11.35 -16.59 24.55
N GLY A 488 10.58 -17.37 23.78
CA GLY A 488 10.71 -17.41 22.31
C GLY A 488 11.93 -18.18 21.81
N THR A 489 12.29 -17.95 20.54
CA THR A 489 13.48 -18.50 19.90
C THR A 489 14.10 -17.44 18.99
N ALA A 490 15.38 -17.12 19.21
CA ALA A 490 16.16 -16.26 18.33
C ALA A 490 17.27 -17.10 17.67
N VAL A 491 17.35 -17.07 16.34
CA VAL A 491 18.41 -17.68 15.56
C VAL A 491 19.12 -16.58 14.79
N VAL A 492 20.38 -16.34 15.12
CA VAL A 492 21.17 -15.26 14.53
C VAL A 492 22.31 -15.86 13.70
N CYS A 493 22.34 -15.50 12.42
CA CYS A 493 23.38 -15.84 11.46
C CYS A 493 24.08 -14.54 11.04
N GLY A 494 25.32 -14.35 11.45
CA GLY A 494 26.08 -13.11 11.24
C GLY A 494 26.93 -12.75 12.48
N PRO A 495 27.74 -11.68 12.42
CA PRO A 495 28.01 -10.85 11.26
C PRO A 495 28.91 -11.56 10.24
N THR A 496 29.01 -11.00 9.04
CA THR A 496 30.05 -11.36 8.07
C THR A 496 31.09 -10.26 7.84
N SER A 497 30.87 -9.04 8.38
CA SER A 497 31.83 -7.93 8.40
C SER A 497 32.61 -7.83 9.74
N ASP A 498 33.70 -7.05 9.73
CA ASP A 498 34.53 -6.80 10.91
C ASP A 498 33.86 -5.77 11.85
N PHE A 499 34.20 -5.79 13.14
CA PHE A 499 33.70 -4.90 14.22
C PHE A 499 32.25 -5.09 14.66
N ASN A 500 31.58 -6.11 14.13
CA ASN A 500 30.19 -6.44 14.44
C ASN A 500 30.10 -7.70 15.35
N GLY A 501 28.97 -7.88 16.03
CA GLY A 501 28.62 -9.00 16.89
C GLY A 501 27.25 -9.63 16.54
N PRO A 502 27.05 -10.94 16.83
CA PRO A 502 25.73 -11.55 16.72
C PRO A 502 24.74 -11.00 17.76
N LEU A 503 25.26 -10.49 18.87
CA LEU A 503 24.55 -9.77 19.91
C LEU A 503 25.42 -8.58 20.29
N ASP A 504 24.94 -7.36 20.07
CA ASP A 504 25.56 -6.13 20.54
C ASP A 504 24.57 -5.35 21.41
N SER A 505 25.03 -4.88 22.57
CA SER A 505 24.16 -4.26 23.57
C SER A 505 24.90 -3.27 24.45
N GLY A 506 24.27 -2.11 24.69
CA GLY A 506 24.73 -1.11 25.66
C GLY A 506 25.80 -0.15 25.12
N ASP A 507 25.65 0.23 23.86
CA ASP A 507 26.57 1.09 23.12
C ASP A 507 26.49 2.60 23.41
#